data_AF-A0A952WGI1-F1
#
_entry.id   AF-A0A952WGI1-F1
#
_cell.length_a   1.000
_cell.length_b   1.000
_cell.length_c   1.000
_cell.angle_alpha   90.00
_cell.angle_beta   90.00
_cell.angle_gamma   90.00
#
_symmetry.space_group_name_H-M   'P 1'
#
loop_
_entity.id
_entity.type
_entity.pdbx_description
1 polymer ?
#
loop_
_entity_poly.entity_id
_entity_poly.type
_entity_poly.pdbx_seq_one_letter_code
_entity_poly.pdbx_strand_id
1 'polypeptide(L)'
;MSDYRNDGRGESRGYGGRGRSGHGGGHSGHGGGRDGGQRRGIPLSELDPTLTSISHKVIGCARDVHIALGGGYDESTYMTALQQEMRAQGVNFKHNHSIAVKYKDQVVGHSICDLFIEDRFIVDVMARYGEVSGAERSVLRAQLKAADLELGLIINFAGRLLKDGLVRVLNVDKINAAKGIAPGTYEGGEGGHGDDSQMYDFDEKA
;
A
#
# COMPACT_ATOMS: atom_id res chain seq x y z
N MET A 1 -28.67 -49.19 -8.65
CA MET A 1 -30.12 -49.49 -8.83
C MET A 1 -30.86 -48.50 -7.96
N SER A 2 -31.50 -47.44 -8.43
CA SER A 2 -32.16 -47.14 -9.71
C SER A 2 -32.19 -45.59 -9.82
N ASP A 3 -31.51 -44.98 -10.79
CA ASP A 3 -32.00 -44.54 -12.11
C ASP A 3 -32.56 -43.12 -12.14
N TYR A 4 -31.89 -42.31 -12.98
CA TYR A 4 -32.29 -41.03 -13.55
C TYR A 4 -33.65 -41.11 -14.27
N ARG A 5 -34.45 -40.03 -14.23
CA ARG A 5 -35.16 -39.51 -15.43
C ARG A 5 -35.33 -37.98 -15.38
N ASN A 6 -34.81 -37.38 -16.44
CA ASN A 6 -35.01 -36.01 -16.92
C ASN A 6 -35.91 -36.13 -18.16
N ASP A 7 -36.95 -35.30 -18.25
CA ASP A 7 -37.75 -34.95 -19.44
C ASP A 7 -38.51 -33.67 -19.03
N GLY A 8 -38.61 -32.56 -19.75
CA GLY A 8 -38.24 -32.18 -21.11
C GLY A 8 -39.24 -31.12 -21.58
N ARG A 9 -38.75 -29.96 -22.08
CA ARG A 9 -39.32 -29.03 -23.11
C ARG A 9 -40.79 -28.55 -22.96
N GLY A 10 -41.22 -27.33 -23.29
CA GLY A 10 -40.68 -26.14 -23.95
C GLY A 10 -41.85 -25.20 -24.35
N GLU A 11 -41.52 -23.98 -24.80
CA GLU A 11 -42.35 -23.03 -25.60
C GLU A 11 -43.58 -22.37 -24.95
N SER A 12 -44.07 -21.16 -25.27
CA SER A 12 -43.60 -19.99 -26.04
C SER A 12 -44.63 -18.86 -25.82
N ARG A 13 -44.14 -17.61 -25.74
CA ARG A 13 -44.73 -16.32 -26.19
C ARG A 13 -46.20 -15.95 -25.88
N GLY A 14 -46.37 -14.79 -25.23
CA GLY A 14 -47.56 -13.94 -25.32
C GLY A 14 -47.18 -12.47 -25.47
N TYR A 15 -47.66 -11.82 -26.54
CA TYR A 15 -47.50 -10.39 -26.88
C TYR A 15 -48.75 -9.58 -26.50
N GLY A 16 -48.55 -8.29 -26.17
CA GLY A 16 -49.55 -7.22 -26.18
C GLY A 16 -49.90 -6.68 -24.79
N GLY A 17 -49.95 -5.38 -24.48
CA GLY A 17 -49.83 -4.14 -25.26
C GLY A 17 -50.62 -3.02 -24.56
N ARG A 18 -50.17 -1.76 -24.72
CA ARG A 18 -50.79 -0.48 -24.26
C ARG A 18 -50.65 -0.20 -22.75
N GLY A 19 -50.27 0.98 -22.27
CA GLY A 19 -50.09 2.31 -22.87
C GLY A 19 -50.45 3.34 -21.79
N ARG A 20 -49.56 4.27 -21.45
CA ARG A 20 -49.94 5.50 -20.76
C ARG A 20 -48.91 6.60 -20.98
N SER A 21 -49.40 7.64 -21.62
CA SER A 21 -48.84 8.97 -21.82
C SER A 21 -48.91 9.82 -20.55
N GLY A 22 -47.90 10.66 -20.34
CA GLY A 22 -47.88 11.83 -19.44
C GLY A 22 -46.51 12.50 -19.55
N HIS A 23 -46.31 13.50 -20.42
CA HIS A 23 -46.42 14.95 -20.16
C HIS A 23 -45.60 15.46 -18.96
N GLY A 24 -44.58 16.27 -19.29
CA GLY A 24 -44.28 17.51 -18.57
C GLY A 24 -43.07 17.51 -17.64
N GLY A 25 -42.12 18.42 -17.89
CA GLY A 25 -41.18 18.88 -16.87
C GLY A 25 -39.75 19.02 -17.37
N GLY A 26 -39.46 20.05 -18.15
CA GLY A 26 -38.09 20.56 -18.27
C GLY A 26 -37.69 21.19 -16.94
N HIS A 27 -36.59 20.74 -16.35
CA HIS A 27 -35.85 21.49 -15.35
C HIS A 27 -34.36 21.38 -15.67
N SER A 28 -33.83 22.53 -16.06
CA SER A 28 -32.43 22.91 -16.02
C SER A 28 -31.87 22.64 -14.62
N GLY A 29 -31.06 21.59 -14.50
CA GLY A 29 -30.28 21.30 -13.31
C GLY A 29 -28.81 21.60 -13.56
N HIS A 30 -28.35 22.76 -13.11
CA HIS A 30 -26.94 23.01 -12.78
C HIS A 30 -26.49 21.97 -11.76
N GLY A 31 -25.90 20.87 -12.23
CA GLY A 31 -25.18 19.91 -11.40
C GLY A 31 -23.72 20.33 -11.35
N GLY A 32 -23.39 21.26 -10.44
CA GLY A 32 -22.01 21.58 -10.11
C GLY A 32 -21.30 20.28 -9.75
N GLY A 33 -20.26 19.95 -10.53
CA GLY A 33 -19.35 18.87 -10.21
C GLY A 33 -18.87 19.08 -8.78
N ARG A 34 -19.25 18.17 -7.89
CA ARG A 34 -18.52 17.98 -6.64
C ARG A 34 -17.15 17.49 -7.09
N ASP A 35 -16.24 18.44 -7.24
CA ASP A 35 -14.81 18.21 -7.31
C ASP A 35 -14.47 17.45 -6.02
N GLY A 36 -14.51 16.13 -6.11
CA GLY A 36 -14.03 15.25 -5.07
C GLY A 36 -12.54 15.49 -5.03
N GLY A 37 -12.12 16.47 -4.23
CA GLY A 37 -10.74 16.87 -4.06
C GLY A 37 -9.91 15.62 -3.82
N GLN A 38 -9.25 15.16 -4.88
CA GLN A 38 -8.31 14.07 -4.84
C GLN A 38 -7.28 14.50 -3.81
N ARG A 39 -7.31 13.91 -2.61
CA ARG A 39 -6.26 14.11 -1.61
C ARG A 39 -4.96 13.73 -2.31
N ARG A 40 -4.17 14.70 -2.78
CA ARG A 40 -2.93 14.39 -3.49
C ARG A 40 -1.98 13.81 -2.45
N GLY A 41 -1.61 12.53 -2.61
CA GLY A 41 -0.52 11.95 -1.84
C GLY A 41 0.74 12.80 -1.97
N ILE A 42 1.60 12.76 -0.94
CA ILE A 42 2.86 13.49 -0.93
C ILE A 42 3.74 12.96 -2.08
N PRO A 43 4.09 13.78 -3.10
CA PRO A 43 4.93 13.32 -4.18
C PRO A 43 6.34 12.97 -3.68
N LEU A 44 6.97 11.96 -4.30
CA LEU A 44 8.33 11.51 -3.95
C LEU A 44 9.38 12.63 -4.02
N SER A 45 9.13 13.68 -4.81
CA SER A 45 9.96 14.88 -4.87
C SER A 45 10.06 15.64 -3.54
N GLU A 46 9.18 15.34 -2.59
CA GLU A 46 9.19 15.94 -1.24
C GLU A 46 10.07 15.18 -0.25
N LEU A 47 10.58 14.00 -0.63
CA LEU A 47 11.51 13.22 0.17
C LEU A 47 12.96 13.60 -0.19
N ASP A 48 13.89 13.32 0.72
CA ASP A 48 15.33 13.41 0.42
C ASP A 48 15.66 12.57 -0.85
N PRO A 49 16.27 13.16 -1.90
CA PRO A 49 16.67 12.43 -3.10
C PRO A 49 17.53 11.19 -2.81
N THR A 50 18.39 11.25 -1.78
CA THR A 50 19.24 10.13 -1.36
C THR A 50 18.39 8.99 -0.82
N LEU A 51 17.38 9.31 -0.01
CA LEU A 51 16.43 8.33 0.53
C LEU A 51 15.66 7.62 -0.60
N THR A 52 15.18 8.39 -1.56
CA THR A 52 14.47 7.85 -2.73
C THR A 52 15.38 6.93 -3.55
N SER A 53 16.64 7.31 -3.77
CA SER A 53 17.62 6.50 -4.49
C SER A 53 17.88 5.15 -3.83
N ILE A 54 18.12 5.13 -2.51
CA ILE A 54 18.33 3.86 -1.77
C ILE A 54 17.06 3.01 -1.80
N SER A 55 15.88 3.62 -1.65
CA SER A 55 14.61 2.90 -1.72
C SER A 55 14.40 2.22 -3.08
N HIS A 56 14.75 2.90 -4.18
CA HIS A 56 14.68 2.33 -5.53
C HIS A 56 15.65 1.17 -5.69
N LYS A 57 16.85 1.28 -5.13
CA LYS A 57 17.83 0.20 -5.15
C LYS A 57 17.33 -1.05 -4.42
N VAL A 58 16.70 -0.89 -3.25
CA VAL A 58 16.10 -2.00 -2.50
C VAL A 58 14.90 -2.60 -3.25
N ILE A 59 14.07 -1.78 -3.89
CA ILE A 59 12.98 -2.27 -4.75
C ILE A 59 13.52 -3.07 -5.94
N GLY A 60 14.63 -2.62 -6.55
CA GLY A 60 15.35 -3.36 -7.58
C GLY A 60 15.81 -4.73 -7.08
N CYS A 61 16.43 -4.80 -5.89
CA CYS A 61 16.82 -6.06 -5.26
C CYS A 61 15.62 -7.00 -5.08
N ALA A 62 14.50 -6.48 -4.56
CA ALA A 62 13.28 -7.25 -4.37
C ALA A 62 12.70 -7.75 -5.70
N ARG A 63 12.79 -6.95 -6.76
CA ARG A 63 12.37 -7.36 -8.11
C ARG A 63 13.19 -8.54 -8.60
N ASP A 64 14.50 -8.46 -8.48
CA ASP A 64 15.39 -9.52 -8.97
C ASP A 64 15.15 -10.83 -8.21
N VAL A 65 14.91 -10.74 -6.90
CA VAL A 65 14.46 -11.89 -6.08
C VAL A 65 13.12 -12.46 -6.58
N HIS A 66 12.11 -11.60 -6.81
CA HIS A 66 10.79 -12.05 -7.26
C HIS A 66 10.82 -12.64 -8.68
N ILE A 67 11.67 -12.12 -9.58
CA ILE A 67 11.89 -12.70 -10.91
C ILE A 67 12.52 -14.09 -10.80
N ALA A 68 13.51 -14.26 -9.92
CA ALA A 68 14.23 -15.52 -9.78
C ALA A 68 13.40 -16.62 -9.09
N LEU A 69 12.64 -16.26 -8.05
CA LEU A 69 11.90 -17.22 -7.22
C LEU A 69 10.41 -17.32 -7.59
N GLY A 70 9.83 -16.28 -8.17
CA GLY A 70 8.38 -16.14 -8.28
C GLY A 70 7.71 -15.96 -6.92
N GLY A 71 6.40 -16.18 -6.89
CA GLY A 71 5.60 -16.30 -5.66
C GLY A 71 5.46 -17.77 -5.22
N GLY A 72 5.21 -18.02 -3.93
CA GLY A 72 4.85 -19.35 -3.41
C GLY A 72 5.72 -19.89 -2.26
N TYR A 73 6.83 -19.22 -1.93
CA TYR A 73 7.65 -19.54 -0.75
C TYR A 73 7.19 -18.79 0.50
N ASP A 74 7.73 -19.18 1.66
CA ASP A 74 7.52 -18.47 2.92
C ASP A 74 8.35 -17.18 3.01
N GLU A 75 7.98 -16.35 3.97
CA GLU A 75 8.60 -15.05 4.24
C GLU A 75 10.11 -15.15 4.54
N SER A 76 10.54 -16.17 5.27
CA SER A 76 11.94 -16.34 5.66
C SER A 76 12.85 -16.65 4.46
N THR A 77 12.29 -17.32 3.44
CA THR A 77 12.96 -17.56 2.16
C THR A 77 13.19 -16.25 1.42
N TYR A 78 12.17 -15.40 1.28
CA TYR A 78 12.34 -14.09 0.63
C TYR A 78 13.22 -13.15 1.44
N MET A 79 13.11 -13.16 2.76
CA MET A 79 13.98 -12.40 3.66
C MET A 79 15.45 -12.74 3.38
N THR A 80 15.77 -14.04 3.36
CA THR A 80 17.14 -14.51 3.11
C THR A 80 17.63 -14.11 1.72
N ALA A 81 16.80 -14.28 0.69
CA ALA A 81 17.14 -13.90 -0.68
C ALA A 81 17.36 -12.39 -0.83
N LEU A 82 16.46 -11.57 -0.28
CA LEU A 82 16.55 -10.11 -0.31
C LEU A 82 17.81 -9.62 0.41
N GLN A 83 18.15 -10.22 1.55
CA GLN A 83 19.40 -9.92 2.25
C GLN A 83 20.64 -10.25 1.42
N GLN A 84 20.63 -11.36 0.67
CA GLN A 84 21.74 -11.71 -0.22
C GLN A 84 21.90 -10.70 -1.36
N GLU A 85 20.79 -10.34 -2.02
CA GLU A 85 20.80 -9.37 -3.12
C GLU A 85 21.26 -7.99 -2.63
N MET A 86 20.72 -7.51 -1.50
CA MET A 86 21.15 -6.24 -0.90
C MET A 86 22.64 -6.24 -0.54
N ARG A 87 23.19 -7.34 0.00
CA ARG A 87 24.63 -7.45 0.26
C ARG A 87 25.44 -7.39 -1.03
N ALA A 88 25.01 -8.09 -2.08
CA ALA A 88 25.68 -8.07 -3.39
C ALA A 88 25.68 -6.67 -4.01
N GLN A 89 24.61 -5.91 -3.80
CA GLN A 89 24.48 -4.52 -4.25
C GLN A 89 25.15 -3.51 -3.29
N GLY A 90 25.73 -3.95 -2.16
CA GLY A 90 26.38 -3.08 -1.19
C GLY A 90 25.42 -2.16 -0.42
N VAL A 91 24.18 -2.58 -0.20
CA VAL A 91 23.20 -1.88 0.64
C VAL A 91 23.34 -2.37 2.09
N ASN A 92 23.55 -1.45 3.02
CA ASN A 92 23.66 -1.78 4.43
C ASN A 92 22.28 -1.92 5.07
N PHE A 93 22.08 -2.95 5.89
CA PHE A 93 20.84 -3.17 6.63
C PHE A 93 21.09 -3.85 7.97
N LYS A 94 20.13 -3.67 8.89
CA LYS A 94 20.03 -4.42 10.15
C LYS A 94 18.77 -5.28 10.08
N HIS A 95 18.93 -6.59 10.32
CA HIS A 95 17.81 -7.52 10.36
C HIS A 95 17.23 -7.62 11.78
N ASN A 96 15.91 -7.72 11.89
CA ASN A 96 15.18 -7.77 13.18
C ASN A 96 15.56 -6.61 14.11
N HIS A 97 15.53 -5.39 13.58
CA HIS A 97 15.97 -4.22 14.32
C HIS A 97 14.92 -3.79 15.35
N SER A 98 15.36 -3.55 16.58
CA SER A 98 14.50 -3.15 17.69
C SER A 98 14.33 -1.62 17.73
N ILE A 99 13.09 -1.17 17.66
CA ILE A 99 12.68 0.23 17.71
C ILE A 99 12.02 0.51 19.05
N ALA A 100 12.58 1.44 19.83
CA ALA A 100 12.02 1.85 21.11
C ALA A 100 10.70 2.60 20.93
N VAL A 101 9.65 2.15 21.62
CA VAL A 101 8.35 2.80 21.65
C VAL A 101 8.25 3.66 22.90
N LYS A 102 8.04 4.96 22.70
CA LYS A 102 7.95 5.94 23.79
C LYS A 102 6.51 6.37 24.04
N TYR A 103 6.15 6.50 25.31
CA TYR A 103 4.95 7.18 25.77
C TYR A 103 5.36 8.24 26.80
N LYS A 104 5.06 9.51 26.51
CA LYS A 104 5.50 10.66 27.33
C LYS A 104 7.02 10.61 27.64
N ASP A 105 7.82 10.45 26.58
CA ASP A 105 9.28 10.34 26.61
C ASP A 105 9.87 9.14 27.37
N GLN A 106 9.04 8.30 27.97
CA GLN A 106 9.46 7.06 28.62
C GLN A 106 9.31 5.88 27.68
N VAL A 107 10.33 5.02 27.62
CA VAL A 107 10.28 3.77 26.85
C VAL A 107 9.30 2.82 27.54
N VAL A 108 8.25 2.42 26.81
CA VAL A 108 7.21 1.50 27.30
C VAL A 108 7.23 0.14 26.62
N GLY A 109 8.04 0.00 25.57
CA GLY A 109 8.16 -1.25 24.83
C GLY A 109 9.08 -1.11 23.63
N HIS A 110 9.16 -2.19 22.85
CA HIS A 110 9.92 -2.24 21.61
C HIS A 110 9.07 -2.86 20.51
N SER A 111 9.15 -2.30 19.31
CA SER A 111 8.69 -2.95 18.08
C SER A 111 9.90 -3.51 17.35
N ILE A 112 9.73 -4.62 16.64
CA ILE A 112 10.79 -5.20 15.82
C ILE A 112 10.35 -5.00 14.37
N CYS A 113 11.21 -4.41 13.56
CA CYS A 113 11.04 -4.40 12.12
C CYS A 113 11.98 -5.41 11.46
N ASP A 114 11.58 -5.88 10.29
CA ASP A 114 12.31 -6.90 9.55
C ASP A 114 13.68 -6.41 9.10
N LEU A 115 13.70 -5.28 8.40
CA LEU A 115 14.92 -4.69 7.85
C LEU A 115 14.95 -3.18 8.09
N PHE A 116 16.04 -2.72 8.70
CA PHE A 116 16.36 -1.31 8.89
C PHE A 116 17.47 -0.92 7.92
N ILE A 117 17.13 -0.16 6.88
CA ILE A 117 18.01 0.11 5.74
C ILE A 117 18.78 1.41 5.97
N GLU A 118 20.10 1.32 5.97
CA GLU A 118 21.06 2.45 6.07
C GLU A 118 20.79 3.46 7.19
N ASP A 119 20.06 3.09 8.23
CA ASP A 119 19.55 3.99 9.26
C ASP A 119 18.61 5.10 8.73
N ARG A 120 17.90 4.82 7.63
CA ARG A 120 17.07 5.77 6.88
C ARG A 120 15.59 5.37 6.73
N PHE A 121 15.29 4.08 6.54
CA PHE A 121 13.92 3.61 6.36
C PHE A 121 13.76 2.13 6.75
N ILE A 122 12.50 1.71 6.88
CA ILE A 122 12.12 0.35 7.25
C ILE A 122 11.60 -0.40 6.02
N VAL A 123 11.91 -1.70 5.94
CA VAL A 123 11.28 -2.62 4.98
C VAL A 123 10.70 -3.80 5.75
N ASP A 124 9.40 -4.02 5.60
CA ASP A 124 8.70 -5.22 6.07
C ASP A 124 8.49 -6.17 4.90
N VAL A 125 8.85 -7.44 5.10
CA VAL A 125 8.72 -8.51 4.10
C VAL A 125 7.45 -9.28 4.39
N MET A 126 6.68 -9.56 3.35
CA MET A 126 5.47 -10.36 3.44
C MET A 126 5.45 -11.41 2.34
N ALA A 127 4.83 -12.55 2.60
CA ALA A 127 4.68 -13.63 1.63
C ALA A 127 3.32 -14.32 1.75
N ARG A 128 2.24 -13.54 1.72
CA ARG A 128 0.87 -14.04 1.92
C ARG A 128 -0.07 -13.57 0.82
N TYR A 129 -0.96 -14.45 0.36
CA TYR A 129 -1.93 -14.11 -0.68
C TYR A 129 -2.87 -12.99 -0.23
N GLY A 130 -3.24 -12.14 -1.20
CA GLY A 130 -4.06 -10.95 -0.99
C GLY A 130 -3.26 -9.67 -0.90
N GLU A 131 -3.97 -8.56 -0.79
CA GLU A 131 -3.38 -7.23 -0.74
C GLU A 131 -2.76 -6.94 0.64
N VAL A 132 -1.82 -6.00 0.67
CA VAL A 132 -1.34 -5.39 1.92
C VAL A 132 -2.50 -4.57 2.51
N SER A 133 -2.99 -4.97 3.68
CA SER A 133 -4.17 -4.38 4.29
C SER A 133 -3.85 -3.08 5.02
N GLY A 134 -4.90 -2.35 5.42
CA GLY A 134 -4.75 -1.16 6.27
C GLY A 134 -4.10 -1.44 7.63
N ALA A 135 -4.17 -2.69 8.13
CA ALA A 135 -3.55 -3.06 9.40
C ALA A 135 -2.03 -3.06 9.29
N GLU A 136 -1.44 -3.69 8.27
CA GLU A 136 0.02 -3.70 8.08
C GLU A 136 0.55 -2.30 7.83
N ARG A 137 -0.13 -1.52 6.99
CA ARG A 137 0.24 -0.11 6.75
C ARG A 137 0.22 0.70 8.06
N SER A 138 -0.70 0.41 8.97
CA SER A 138 -0.80 1.10 10.26
C SER A 138 0.29 0.69 11.25
N VAL A 139 0.67 -0.59 11.27
CA VAL A 139 1.82 -1.07 12.05
C VAL A 139 3.10 -0.40 11.57
N LEU A 140 3.36 -0.41 10.26
CA LEU A 140 4.56 0.21 9.71
C LEU A 140 4.57 1.73 9.98
N ARG A 141 3.45 2.45 9.82
CA ARG A 141 3.36 3.88 10.21
C ARG A 141 3.73 4.10 11.68
N ALA A 142 3.26 3.24 12.59
CA ALA A 142 3.58 3.38 14.01
C ALA A 142 5.08 3.18 14.26
N GLN A 143 5.71 2.22 13.58
CA GLN A 143 7.16 2.02 13.64
C GLN A 143 7.94 3.22 13.10
N LEU A 144 7.53 3.79 11.95
CA LEU A 144 8.15 4.99 11.39
C LEU A 144 8.06 6.18 12.34
N LYS A 145 6.91 6.34 13.01
CA LYS A 145 6.74 7.37 14.03
C LYS A 145 7.65 7.15 15.24
N ALA A 146 7.75 5.91 15.72
CA ALA A 146 8.60 5.56 16.86
C ALA A 146 10.11 5.71 16.56
N ALA A 147 10.53 5.37 15.35
CA ALA A 147 11.90 5.50 14.87
C ALA A 147 12.26 6.91 14.38
N ASP A 148 11.27 7.83 14.32
CA ASP A 148 11.40 9.15 13.70
C ASP A 148 11.97 9.04 12.26
N LEU A 149 11.31 8.27 11.40
CA LEU A 149 11.66 8.07 9.98
C LEU A 149 10.53 8.53 9.06
N GLU A 150 10.88 8.88 7.82
CA GLU A 150 9.95 9.44 6.82
C GLU A 150 9.27 8.36 5.98
N LEU A 151 9.98 7.27 5.72
CA LEU A 151 9.64 6.28 4.70
C LEU A 151 9.70 4.87 5.27
N GLY A 152 8.76 4.03 4.84
CA GLY A 152 8.85 2.58 4.95
C GLY A 152 8.29 1.90 3.71
N LEU A 153 8.69 0.66 3.47
CA LEU A 153 8.18 -0.19 2.41
C LEU A 153 7.59 -1.47 3.00
N ILE A 154 6.48 -1.93 2.43
CA ILE A 154 5.98 -3.28 2.60
C ILE A 154 6.15 -3.99 1.27
N ILE A 155 6.79 -5.15 1.27
CA ILE A 155 7.06 -5.92 0.06
C ILE A 155 6.41 -7.29 0.21
N ASN A 156 5.23 -7.46 -0.40
CA ASN A 156 4.54 -8.74 -0.43
C ASN A 156 4.92 -9.55 -1.69
N PHE A 157 5.70 -10.60 -1.50
CA PHE A 157 6.21 -11.47 -2.58
C PHE A 157 5.19 -12.50 -3.08
N ALA A 158 4.02 -12.65 -2.44
CA ALA A 158 3.00 -13.61 -2.88
C ALA A 158 2.24 -13.18 -4.15
N GLY A 159 2.37 -11.91 -4.56
CA GLY A 159 1.73 -11.38 -5.75
C GLY A 159 2.26 -12.00 -7.04
N ARG A 160 1.43 -11.97 -8.10
CA ARG A 160 1.85 -12.39 -9.45
C ARG A 160 2.95 -11.49 -10.00
N LEU A 161 2.85 -10.19 -9.73
CA LEU A 161 3.88 -9.20 -10.02
C LEU A 161 4.28 -8.55 -8.69
N LEU A 162 5.57 -8.28 -8.50
CA LEU A 162 6.04 -7.61 -7.28
C LEU A 162 5.34 -6.27 -7.03
N LYS A 163 5.07 -5.50 -8.10
CA LYS A 163 4.43 -4.19 -8.02
C LYS A 163 3.05 -4.25 -7.35
N ASP A 164 2.35 -5.36 -7.46
CA ASP A 164 1.01 -5.54 -6.87
C ASP A 164 1.09 -5.75 -5.34
N GLY A 165 2.26 -6.20 -4.85
CA GLY A 165 2.53 -6.41 -3.43
C GLY A 165 3.42 -5.34 -2.79
N LEU A 166 3.89 -4.36 -3.56
CA LEU A 166 4.77 -3.30 -3.10
C LEU A 166 3.95 -2.09 -2.64
N VAL A 167 4.03 -1.75 -1.35
CA VAL A 167 3.38 -0.58 -0.78
C VAL A 167 4.40 0.34 -0.12
N ARG A 168 4.34 1.62 -0.48
CA ARG A 168 5.12 2.67 0.16
C ARG A 168 4.29 3.35 1.25
N VAL A 169 4.86 3.48 2.44
CA VAL A 169 4.22 4.09 3.61
C VAL A 169 5.04 5.30 4.05
N LEU A 170 4.37 6.44 4.25
CA LEU A 170 5.02 7.70 4.62
C LEU A 170 4.58 8.16 6.02
N ASN A 171 5.53 8.74 6.75
CA ASN A 171 5.28 9.47 7.98
C ASN A 171 5.06 10.95 7.67
N VAL A 172 3.81 11.29 7.37
CA VAL A 172 3.38 12.64 6.98
C VAL A 172 3.73 13.69 8.04
N ASP A 173 3.59 13.36 9.33
CA ASP A 173 3.90 14.28 10.42
C ASP A 173 5.36 14.73 10.38
N LYS A 174 6.29 13.81 10.15
CA LYS A 174 7.73 14.11 10.06
C LYS A 174 8.06 14.93 8.81
N ILE A 175 7.50 14.56 7.66
CA ILE A 175 7.70 15.27 6.40
C ILE A 175 7.19 16.72 6.52
N ASN A 176 6.03 16.92 7.13
CA ASN A 176 5.46 18.25 7.38
C ASN A 176 6.31 19.05 8.37
N ALA A 177 6.78 18.42 9.45
CA ALA A 177 7.65 19.07 10.44
C ALA A 177 8.97 19.56 9.81
N ALA A 178 9.58 18.76 8.93
CA ALA A 178 10.78 19.16 8.18
C ALA A 178 10.54 20.39 7.28
N LYS A 179 9.30 20.63 6.88
CA LYS A 179 8.87 21.81 6.08
C LYS A 179 8.42 22.99 6.94
N GLY A 180 8.44 22.87 8.27
CA GLY A 180 7.93 23.90 9.18
C GLY A 180 6.40 24.02 9.18
N ILE A 181 5.68 23.02 8.68
CA ILE A 181 4.22 22.96 8.72
C ILE A 181 3.82 22.37 10.08
N ALA A 182 3.03 23.11 10.85
CA ALA A 182 2.65 22.70 12.19
C ALA A 182 1.75 21.45 12.17
N PRO A 183 1.87 20.53 13.15
CA PRO A 183 0.97 19.38 13.26
C PRO A 183 -0.47 19.85 13.41
N GLY A 184 -1.38 19.37 12.54
CA GLY A 184 -2.80 19.71 12.62
C GLY A 184 -3.29 20.83 11.69
N THR A 185 -2.42 21.46 10.89
CA THR A 185 -2.86 22.33 9.78
C THR A 185 -3.28 21.49 8.58
N TYR A 186 -4.26 20.62 8.79
CA TYR A 186 -4.94 19.92 7.71
C TYR A 186 -6.19 20.74 7.38
N GLU A 187 -6.15 21.57 6.34
CA GLU A 187 -7.40 22.04 5.71
C GLU A 187 -8.04 20.83 5.00
N GLY A 188 -8.68 19.93 5.76
CA GLY A 188 -9.22 18.70 5.16
C GLY A 188 -9.71 17.59 6.10
N GLY A 189 -10.59 17.92 7.05
CA GLY A 189 -11.61 16.98 7.55
C GLY A 189 -11.18 15.99 8.63
N GLU A 190 -12.02 15.94 9.66
CA GLU A 190 -11.93 15.12 10.87
C GLU A 190 -11.66 13.62 10.62
N GLY A 191 -10.94 13.04 11.59
CA GLY A 191 -10.90 11.62 11.97
C GLY A 191 -11.48 10.60 10.98
N GLY A 192 -10.60 9.98 10.19
CA GLY A 192 -10.93 8.79 9.43
C GLY A 192 -9.71 7.90 9.25
N HIS A 193 -9.74 6.70 9.84
CA HIS A 193 -8.98 5.56 9.37
C HIS A 193 -9.45 5.24 7.94
N GLY A 194 -8.88 5.93 6.96
CA GLY A 194 -9.14 5.74 5.54
C GLY A 194 -8.04 4.90 4.90
N ASP A 195 -8.45 3.90 4.13
CA ASP A 195 -7.61 3.16 3.20
C ASP A 195 -6.93 4.12 2.22
N ASP A 196 -5.64 4.41 2.46
CA ASP A 196 -4.77 5.09 1.50
C ASP A 196 -4.29 4.06 0.45
N SER A 197 -5.20 3.66 -0.41
CA SER A 197 -4.90 3.00 -1.69
C SER A 197 -4.54 4.06 -2.72
N GLN A 198 -3.40 4.72 -2.54
CA GLN A 198 -2.77 5.46 -3.63
C GLN A 198 -1.54 4.70 -4.08
N MET A 199 -1.72 3.94 -5.17
CA MET A 199 -0.61 3.47 -5.99
C MET A 199 0.24 4.68 -6.37
N TYR A 200 1.48 4.69 -5.91
CA TYR A 200 2.49 5.60 -6.45
C TYR A 200 2.93 5.06 -7.81
N ASP A 201 2.92 5.91 -8.82
CA ASP A 201 3.42 5.59 -10.15
C ASP A 201 4.84 5.02 -10.04
N PHE A 202 4.97 3.75 -10.40
CA PHE A 202 6.25 3.09 -10.60
C PHE A 202 6.82 3.66 -11.91
N ASP A 203 7.90 4.45 -11.81
CA ASP A 203 8.65 4.88 -12.98
C ASP A 203 9.17 3.61 -13.68
N GLU A 204 8.68 3.31 -14.89
CA GLU A 204 8.99 2.11 -15.69
C GLU A 204 10.49 1.99 -16.09
N LYS A 205 11.36 2.80 -15.51
CA LYS A 205 12.79 2.92 -15.84
C LYS A 205 13.74 2.51 -14.70
N ALA A 206 13.32 1.60 -13.83
CA ALA A 206 14.20 0.89 -12.93
C ALA A 206 14.41 -0.55 -13.41
#